data_AF-A0AA96N428-F1
#
_entry.id   AF-A0AA96N428-F1
#
_cell.length_a   1.000
_cell.length_b   1.000
_cell.length_c   1.000
_cell.angle_alpha   90.00
_cell.angle_beta   90.00
_cell.angle_gamma   90.00
#
_symmetry.space_group_name_H-M   'P 1'
#
loop_
_entity.id
_entity.type
_entity.pdbx_description
1 polymer ?
#
loop_
_entity_poly.entity_id
_entity_poly.type
_entity_poly.pdbx_seq_one_letter_code
_entity_poly.pdbx_strand_id
1 'polypeptide(L)'
;MDNRIQLPKLGWIRFSKSCDIEGNIKRVTVRRSSTGRYSIAVICEMPYSPYKASTADAIGIDLGLKEFAVLSNGEFIANPKHYQKYEKRLAFLQRAFARKKEGSKSWEKNKAQIAKLHEKIKHTREDFLHKLTTRLVHENQVIAVENLSVKKLIQNKKLSKGIHDA
;
A
#
# COMPACT_ATOMS: atom_id res chain seq x y z
N MET A 1 -29.39 0.45 -5.27
CA MET A 1 -29.40 0.16 -3.81
C MET A 1 -28.09 0.69 -3.26
N ASP A 2 -28.19 1.55 -2.25
CA ASP A 2 -27.44 2.79 -2.29
C ASP A 2 -26.01 2.71 -1.77
N ASN A 3 -25.06 3.06 -2.66
CA ASN A 3 -23.67 3.39 -2.36
C ASN A 3 -23.56 4.66 -1.51
N ARG A 4 -24.20 4.66 -0.33
CA ARG A 4 -24.30 5.78 0.59
C ARG A 4 -23.95 5.34 2.00
N ILE A 5 -23.26 6.21 2.72
CA ILE A 5 -22.95 6.04 4.15
C ILE A 5 -23.45 7.27 4.89
N GLN A 6 -24.08 7.06 6.04
CA GLN A 6 -24.48 8.15 6.91
C GLN A 6 -23.33 8.52 7.83
N LEU A 7 -22.87 9.78 7.74
CA LEU A 7 -21.84 10.31 8.63
C LEU A 7 -22.46 11.27 9.64
N PRO A 8 -21.95 11.33 10.89
CA PRO A 8 -22.38 12.33 11.85
C PRO A 8 -22.26 13.73 11.25
N LYS A 9 -23.30 14.56 11.40
CA LYS A 9 -23.39 15.96 10.93
C LYS A 9 -23.45 16.17 9.41
N LEU A 10 -22.94 15.23 8.60
CA LEU A 10 -22.92 15.36 7.14
C LEU A 10 -24.08 14.63 6.45
N GLY A 11 -24.79 13.75 7.17
CA GLY A 11 -25.90 12.99 6.62
C GLY A 11 -25.43 11.93 5.63
N TRP A 12 -26.30 11.61 4.66
CA TRP A 12 -26.04 10.58 3.66
C TRP A 12 -25.09 11.07 2.56
N ILE A 13 -23.92 10.46 2.48
CA ILE A 13 -22.91 10.77 1.46
C ILE A 13 -22.72 9.58 0.56
N ARG A 14 -22.66 9.82 -0.75
CA ARG A 14 -22.30 8.80 -1.74
C ARG A 14 -20.83 8.44 -1.64
N PHE A 15 -20.50 7.16 -1.66
CA PHE A 15 -19.11 6.68 -1.67
C PHE A 15 -18.95 5.49 -2.62
N SER A 16 -17.74 5.27 -3.14
CA SER A 16 -17.44 4.06 -3.89
C SER A 16 -17.16 2.92 -2.91
N LYS A 17 -17.98 1.88 -2.95
CA LYS A 17 -17.84 0.72 -2.09
C LYS A 17 -16.84 -0.27 -2.70
N SER A 18 -15.84 -0.70 -1.91
CA SER A 18 -14.84 -1.68 -2.32
C SER A 18 -15.22 -3.12 -1.98
N CYS A 19 -16.01 -3.31 -0.93
CA CYS A 19 -16.49 -4.60 -0.45
C CYS A 19 -17.79 -4.42 0.35
N ASP A 20 -18.56 -5.49 0.51
CA ASP A 20 -19.72 -5.52 1.38
C ASP A 20 -19.35 -5.29 2.85
N ILE A 21 -20.17 -4.49 3.52
CA ILE A 21 -19.98 -4.14 4.93
C ILE A 21 -20.84 -5.14 5.69
N GLU A 22 -20.19 -6.13 6.27
CA GLU A 22 -20.81 -7.15 7.10
C GLU A 22 -20.55 -6.88 8.58
N GLY A 23 -21.45 -7.38 9.43
CA GLY A 23 -21.37 -7.24 10.88
C GLY A 23 -21.59 -5.83 11.43
N ASN A 24 -21.15 -5.63 12.68
CA ASN A 24 -21.44 -4.44 13.46
C ASN A 24 -20.37 -3.37 13.25
N ILE A 25 -20.73 -2.22 12.67
CA ILE A 25 -19.80 -1.10 12.48
C ILE A 25 -19.38 -0.53 13.85
N LYS A 26 -18.08 -0.59 14.14
CA LYS A 26 -17.48 -0.02 15.37
C LYS A 26 -16.94 1.38 15.14
N ARG A 27 -16.33 1.63 13.97
CA ARG A 27 -15.68 2.91 13.68
C ARG A 27 -15.69 3.17 12.19
N VAL A 28 -16.04 4.40 11.82
CA VAL A 28 -15.88 4.92 10.47
C VAL A 28 -14.85 6.03 10.52
N THR A 29 -13.78 5.90 9.74
CA THR A 29 -12.72 6.92 9.65
C THR A 29 -12.74 7.53 8.27
N VAL A 30 -12.99 8.84 8.19
CA VAL A 30 -12.87 9.60 6.94
C VAL A 30 -11.50 10.26 6.91
N ARG A 31 -10.71 9.99 5.86
CA ARG A 31 -9.38 10.58 5.68
C ARG A 31 -9.35 11.39 4.39
N ARG A 32 -8.63 12.51 4.44
CA ARG A 32 -8.29 13.30 3.25
C ARG A 32 -6.81 13.15 2.98
N SER A 33 -6.44 12.71 1.78
CA SER A 33 -5.04 12.64 1.37
C SER A 33 -4.51 14.03 0.99
N SER A 34 -3.19 14.16 0.93
CA SER A 34 -2.50 15.40 0.54
C SER A 34 -2.81 15.85 -0.90
N THR A 35 -3.43 14.99 -1.70
CA THR A 35 -3.90 15.31 -3.06
C THR A 35 -5.36 15.71 -3.12
N GLY A 36 -6.04 15.74 -1.97
CA GLY A 36 -7.45 16.11 -1.84
C GLY A 36 -8.44 14.96 -2.03
N ARG A 37 -7.96 13.72 -2.15
CA ARG A 37 -8.85 12.55 -2.22
C ARG A 37 -9.39 12.20 -0.85
N TYR A 38 -10.67 11.85 -0.78
CA TYR A 38 -11.29 11.33 0.44
C TYR A 38 -11.40 9.82 0.38
N SER A 39 -11.07 9.15 1.48
CA SER A 39 -11.28 7.71 1.67
C SER A 39 -12.01 7.46 2.98
N ILE A 40 -12.79 6.38 3.00
CA ILE A 40 -13.57 5.96 4.16
C ILE A 40 -13.10 4.55 4.53
N ALA A 41 -12.62 4.40 5.77
CA ALA A 41 -12.28 3.10 6.34
C ALA A 41 -13.35 2.74 7.37
N VAL A 42 -14.06 1.65 7.11
CA VAL A 42 -15.10 1.11 7.99
C VAL A 42 -14.51 -0.08 8.73
N ILE A 43 -14.52 -0.03 10.05
CA ILE A 43 -14.11 -1.12 10.93
C ILE A 43 -15.38 -1.77 11.47
N CYS A 44 -15.54 -3.05 11.17
CA CYS A 44 -16.66 -3.87 11.63
C CYS A 44 -16.18 -4.96 12.57
N GLU A 45 -17.03 -5.32 13.52
CA GLU A 45 -16.92 -6.53 14.31
C GLU A 45 -17.78 -7.62 13.67
N MET A 46 -17.18 -8.78 13.43
CA MET A 46 -17.81 -9.94 12.81
C MET A 46 -17.40 -11.21 13.56
N PRO A 47 -18.27 -12.24 13.61
CA PRO A 47 -17.87 -13.53 14.16
C PRO A 47 -16.67 -14.08 13.39
N TYR A 48 -15.73 -14.70 14.11
CA TYR A 48 -14.56 -15.31 13.49
C TYR A 48 -14.99 -16.48 12.61
N SER A 49 -14.64 -16.39 11.32
CA SER A 49 -14.77 -17.50 10.38
C SER A 49 -13.38 -17.78 9.81
N PRO A 50 -12.78 -18.95 10.10
CA PRO A 50 -11.46 -19.26 9.60
C PRO A 50 -11.50 -19.33 8.07
N TYR A 51 -10.59 -18.60 7.43
CA TYR A 51 -10.41 -18.71 5.99
C TYR A 51 -9.94 -20.12 5.64
N LYS A 52 -10.63 -20.78 4.71
CA LYS A 52 -10.23 -22.10 4.20
C LYS A 52 -9.36 -21.89 2.97
N ALA A 53 -8.06 -22.12 3.10
CA ALA A 53 -7.17 -22.16 1.94
C ALA A 53 -7.61 -23.28 0.99
N SER A 54 -7.30 -23.13 -0.30
CA SER A 54 -7.68 -24.10 -1.32
C SER A 54 -6.92 -25.41 -1.22
N THR A 55 -5.76 -25.41 -0.57
CA THR A 55 -4.93 -26.60 -0.32
C THR A 55 -4.54 -26.67 1.16
N ALA A 56 -3.86 -27.74 1.57
CA ALA A 56 -3.29 -27.91 2.92
C ALA A 56 -1.78 -27.61 2.94
N ASP A 57 -1.30 -26.82 1.97
CA ASP A 57 0.14 -26.64 1.76
C ASP A 57 0.76 -25.66 2.76
N ALA A 58 2.07 -25.82 2.95
CA ALA A 58 2.92 -24.96 3.75
C ALA A 58 4.00 -24.33 2.86
N ILE A 59 4.21 -23.02 3.00
CA ILE A 59 5.20 -22.26 2.22
C ILE A 59 6.11 -21.44 3.12
N GLY A 60 7.41 -21.54 2.90
CA GLY A 60 8.41 -20.64 3.46
C GLY A 60 8.66 -19.45 2.53
N ILE A 61 8.80 -18.26 3.08
CA ILE A 61 9.11 -17.02 2.35
C ILE A 61 10.46 -16.49 2.83
N ASP A 62 11.41 -16.38 1.91
CA ASP A 62 12.70 -15.70 2.09
C ASP A 62 12.67 -14.37 1.34
N LEU A 63 12.89 -13.23 2.00
CA LEU A 63 12.77 -11.91 1.39
C LEU A 63 14.12 -11.43 0.84
N GLY A 64 14.11 -10.98 -0.41
CA GLY A 64 15.32 -10.58 -1.13
C GLY A 64 15.33 -9.11 -1.57
N LEU A 65 16.50 -8.65 -2.00
CA LEU A 65 16.65 -7.36 -2.70
C LEU A 65 16.69 -7.51 -4.22
N LYS A 66 17.23 -8.64 -4.72
CA LYS A 66 17.32 -8.95 -6.15
C LYS A 66 15.97 -9.39 -6.67
N GLU A 67 15.46 -10.47 -6.09
CA GLU A 67 14.06 -10.90 -6.18
C GLU A 67 13.35 -10.39 -4.92
N PHE A 68 12.05 -10.10 -5.00
CA PHE A 68 11.26 -9.64 -3.85
C PHE A 68 11.17 -10.73 -2.79
N ALA A 69 10.86 -11.96 -3.22
CA ALA A 69 10.83 -13.11 -2.35
C ALA A 69 11.19 -14.39 -3.11
N VAL A 70 11.76 -15.37 -2.40
CA VAL A 70 11.93 -16.74 -2.86
C VAL A 70 11.08 -17.64 -1.97
N LEU A 71 10.25 -18.46 -2.60
CA LEU A 71 9.36 -19.38 -1.89
C LEU A 71 10.04 -20.76 -1.74
N SER A 72 9.70 -21.49 -0.68
CA SER A 72 10.28 -22.83 -0.44
C SER A 72 9.94 -23.88 -1.51
N ASN A 73 8.96 -23.62 -2.37
CA ASN A 73 8.63 -24.45 -3.54
C ASN A 73 9.53 -24.14 -4.77
N GLY A 74 10.48 -23.21 -4.64
CA GLY A 74 11.39 -22.79 -5.72
C GLY A 74 10.86 -21.65 -6.59
N GLU A 75 9.67 -21.10 -6.32
CA GLU A 75 9.15 -19.93 -7.02
C GLU A 75 9.93 -18.66 -6.64
N PHE A 76 10.30 -17.88 -7.66
CA PHE A 76 10.90 -16.56 -7.48
C PHE A 76 9.85 -15.47 -7.75
N ILE A 77 9.63 -14.62 -6.75
CA ILE A 77 8.78 -13.43 -6.87
C ILE A 77 9.67 -12.26 -7.29
N ALA A 78 9.47 -11.79 -8.52
CA ALA A 78 10.25 -10.67 -9.06
C ALA A 78 10.06 -9.39 -8.23
N ASN A 79 11.14 -8.64 -8.04
CA ASN A 79 11.04 -7.28 -7.49
C ASN A 79 10.64 -6.30 -8.61
N PRO A 80 9.43 -5.71 -8.56
CA PRO A 80 8.94 -4.83 -9.61
C PRO A 80 9.62 -3.44 -9.64
N LYS A 81 10.46 -3.13 -8.63
CA LYS A 81 11.27 -1.89 -8.54
C LYS A 81 10.45 -0.63 -8.79
N HIS A 82 9.28 -0.57 -8.16
CA HIS A 82 8.27 0.46 -8.45
C HIS A 82 8.79 1.89 -8.28
N TYR A 83 9.65 2.14 -7.29
CA TYR A 83 10.20 3.46 -7.05
C TYR A 83 11.20 3.88 -8.13
N GLN A 84 12.05 2.99 -8.65
CA GLN A 84 13.00 3.31 -9.74
C GLN A 84 12.30 3.86 -10.98
N LYS A 85 11.11 3.33 -11.31
CA LYS A 85 10.27 3.79 -12.42
C LYS A 85 9.87 5.27 -12.29
N TYR A 86 9.63 5.73 -11.06
CA TYR A 86 9.16 7.09 -10.79
C TYR A 86 10.27 8.03 -10.27
N GLU A 87 11.44 7.50 -9.91
CA GLU A 87 12.54 8.22 -9.28
C GLU A 87 13.00 9.41 -10.12
N LYS A 88 13.26 9.21 -11.42
CA LYS A 88 13.71 10.29 -12.32
C LYS A 88 12.73 11.46 -12.33
N ARG A 89 11.43 11.16 -12.37
CA ARG A 89 10.36 12.15 -12.35
C ARG A 89 10.25 12.83 -11.00
N LEU A 90 10.37 12.07 -9.90
CA LEU A 90 10.32 12.60 -8.55
C LEU A 90 11.49 13.58 -8.30
N ALA A 91 12.71 13.18 -8.66
CA ALA A 91 13.90 14.01 -8.53
C ALA A 91 13.83 15.28 -9.40
N PHE A 92 13.23 15.20 -10.59
CA PHE A 92 12.97 16.38 -11.42
C PHE A 92 12.01 17.36 -10.75
N LEU A 93 10.87 16.87 -10.26
CA LEU A 93 9.85 17.71 -9.60
C LEU A 93 10.39 18.32 -8.30
N GLN A 94 11.11 17.55 -7.48
CA GLN A 94 11.73 18.03 -6.24
C GLN A 94 12.78 19.12 -6.51
N ARG A 95 13.67 18.95 -7.50
CA ARG A 95 14.63 20.00 -7.89
C ARG A 95 13.94 21.25 -8.40
N ALA A 96 12.87 21.09 -9.19
CA ALA A 96 12.08 22.22 -9.67
C ALA A 96 11.30 22.90 -8.52
N PHE A 97 10.93 22.16 -7.47
CA PHE A 97 10.22 22.69 -6.30
C PHE A 97 11.16 23.53 -5.42
N ALA A 98 12.37 23.04 -5.16
CA ALA A 98 13.37 23.75 -4.36
C ALA A 98 13.76 25.12 -4.92
N ARG A 99 13.70 25.31 -6.24
CA ARG A 99 14.00 26.60 -6.90
C ARG A 99 12.82 27.57 -6.94
N LYS A 100 11.62 27.17 -6.52
CA LYS A 100 10.40 28.00 -6.61
C LYS A 100 10.18 28.79 -5.34
N LYS A 101 9.76 30.04 -5.48
CA LYS A 101 9.33 30.88 -4.35
C LYS A 101 8.13 30.25 -3.65
N GLU A 102 8.27 30.00 -2.36
CA GLU A 102 7.23 29.49 -1.49
C GLU A 102 5.95 30.35 -1.57
N GLY A 103 4.79 29.70 -1.52
CA GLY A 103 3.48 30.36 -1.67
C GLY A 103 3.13 30.85 -3.08
N SER A 104 4.05 30.81 -4.05
CA SER A 104 3.70 31.16 -5.43
C SER A 104 2.74 30.13 -6.06
N LYS A 105 1.90 30.56 -7.01
CA LYS A 105 1.02 29.65 -7.76
C LYS A 105 1.77 28.47 -8.39
N SER A 106 3.02 28.69 -8.81
CA SER A 106 3.85 27.64 -9.41
C SER A 106 4.42 26.67 -8.37
N TRP A 107 4.67 27.14 -7.15
CA TRP A 107 5.10 26.33 -6.02
C TRP A 107 4.00 25.38 -5.57
N GLU A 108 2.78 25.89 -5.37
CA GLU A 108 1.61 25.08 -5.01
C GLU A 108 1.31 24.00 -6.05
N LYS A 109 1.35 24.37 -7.35
CA LYS A 109 1.18 23.39 -8.44
C LYS A 109 2.21 22.26 -8.37
N ASN A 110 3.48 22.58 -8.14
CA ASN A 110 4.54 21.57 -8.07
C ASN A 110 4.43 20.71 -6.78
N LYS A 111 4.10 21.32 -5.64
CA LYS A 111 3.80 20.61 -4.39
C LYS A 111 2.70 19.57 -4.58
N ALA A 112 1.61 19.95 -5.25
CA ALA A 112 0.52 19.04 -5.57
C ALA A 112 0.95 17.92 -6.53
N GLN A 113 1.82 18.21 -7.51
CA GLN A 113 2.38 17.19 -8.41
C GLN A 113 3.26 16.17 -7.67
N ILE A 114 4.12 16.64 -6.76
CA ILE A 114 4.95 15.79 -5.90
C ILE A 114 4.07 14.90 -5.03
N ALA A 115 3.06 15.47 -4.37
CA ALA A 115 2.10 14.71 -3.55
C ALA A 115 1.40 13.61 -4.36
N LYS A 116 0.91 13.93 -5.56
CA LYS A 116 0.30 12.94 -6.48
C LYS A 116 1.25 11.83 -6.87
N LEU A 117 2.53 12.15 -7.10
CA LEU A 117 3.52 11.14 -7.46
C LEU A 117 3.84 10.21 -6.28
N HIS A 118 4.00 10.75 -5.07
CA HIS A 118 4.18 9.92 -3.87
C HIS A 118 2.98 9.00 -3.62
N GLU A 119 1.77 9.52 -3.75
CA GLU A 119 0.55 8.72 -3.58
C GLU A 119 0.46 7.62 -4.64
N LYS A 120 0.88 7.90 -5.89
CA LYS A 120 0.96 6.88 -6.94
C LYS A 120 1.97 5.78 -6.62
N ILE A 121 3.20 6.15 -6.22
CA ILE A 121 4.24 5.17 -5.83
C ILE A 121 3.73 4.28 -4.69
N LYS A 122 3.12 4.90 -3.66
CA LYS A 122 2.56 4.19 -2.52
C LYS A 122 1.48 3.18 -2.96
N HIS A 123 0.48 3.63 -3.72
CA HIS A 123 -0.61 2.75 -4.16
C HIS A 123 -0.13 1.62 -5.06
N THR A 124 0.88 1.86 -5.92
CA THR A 124 1.46 0.79 -6.75
C THR A 124 2.15 -0.27 -5.90
N ARG A 125 2.88 0.12 -4.85
CA ARG A 125 3.50 -0.82 -3.92
C ARG A 125 2.46 -1.61 -3.12
N GLU A 126 1.45 -0.91 -2.59
CA GLU A 126 0.34 -1.55 -1.86
C GLU A 126 -0.43 -2.55 -2.73
N ASP A 127 -0.71 -2.21 -4.00
CA ASP A 127 -1.39 -3.10 -4.95
C ASP A 127 -0.60 -4.41 -5.18
N PHE A 128 0.72 -4.31 -5.39
CA PHE A 128 1.58 -5.49 -5.54
C PHE A 128 1.56 -6.36 -4.26
N LEU A 129 1.74 -5.75 -3.09
CA LEU A 129 1.74 -6.48 -1.82
C LEU A 129 0.39 -7.14 -1.53
N HIS A 130 -0.72 -6.44 -1.77
CA HIS A 130 -2.06 -6.98 -1.55
C HIS A 130 -2.36 -8.16 -2.47
N LYS A 131 -1.99 -8.08 -3.75
CA LYS A 131 -2.16 -9.19 -4.70
C LYS A 131 -1.34 -10.40 -4.29
N LEU A 132 -0.07 -10.19 -3.94
CA LEU A 132 0.83 -11.27 -3.54
C LEU A 132 0.36 -11.93 -2.24
N THR A 133 0.06 -11.15 -1.20
CA THR A 133 -0.41 -11.68 0.08
C THR A 133 -1.74 -12.41 -0.04
N THR A 134 -2.69 -11.87 -0.82
CA THR A 134 -3.97 -12.55 -1.10
C THR A 134 -3.73 -13.90 -1.77
N ARG A 135 -2.87 -13.94 -2.80
CA ARG A 135 -2.51 -15.19 -3.48
C ARG A 135 -1.92 -16.21 -2.50
N LEU A 136 -0.92 -15.81 -1.71
CA LEU A 136 -0.23 -16.72 -0.78
C LEU A 136 -1.16 -17.27 0.30
N VAL A 137 -2.06 -16.44 0.84
CA VAL A 137 -3.06 -16.86 1.84
C VAL A 137 -4.12 -17.78 1.24
N HIS A 138 -4.47 -17.58 -0.03
CA HIS A 138 -5.43 -18.45 -0.72
C HIS A 138 -4.84 -19.84 -0.98
N GLU A 139 -3.57 -19.89 -1.37
CA GLU A 139 -2.88 -21.10 -1.82
C GLU A 139 -2.24 -21.91 -0.69
N ASN A 140 -2.12 -21.39 0.55
CA ASN A 140 -1.38 -22.08 1.62
C ASN A 140 -2.09 -21.92 2.96
N GLN A 141 -2.10 -22.98 3.78
CA GLN A 141 -2.60 -22.92 5.16
C GLN A 141 -1.54 -22.43 6.14
N VAL A 142 -0.27 -22.75 5.87
CA VAL A 142 0.85 -22.37 6.73
C VAL A 142 1.82 -21.51 5.94
N ILE A 143 2.10 -20.32 6.45
CA ILE A 143 3.08 -19.40 5.86
C ILE A 143 4.16 -19.15 6.92
N ALA A 144 5.38 -19.61 6.64
CA ALA A 144 6.55 -19.32 7.46
C ALA A 144 7.32 -18.15 6.84
N VAL A 145 7.62 -17.13 7.63
CA VAL A 145 8.39 -15.96 7.19
C VAL A 145 9.60 -15.81 8.10
N GLU A 146 10.74 -15.47 7.52
CA GLU A 146 11.93 -15.15 8.30
C GLU A 146 11.73 -13.94 9.23
N ASN A 147 12.38 -13.98 10.39
CA ASN A 147 12.39 -12.86 11.33
C ASN A 147 13.48 -11.83 10.94
N LEU A 148 13.23 -11.10 9.84
CA LEU A 148 14.19 -10.13 9.31
C LEU A 148 14.14 -8.82 10.11
N SER A 149 15.30 -8.37 10.61
CA SER A 149 15.42 -7.06 11.25
C SER A 149 15.48 -5.92 10.22
N VAL A 150 14.35 -5.64 9.56
CA VAL A 150 14.21 -4.61 8.50
C VAL A 150 14.77 -3.25 8.92
N LYS A 151 14.61 -2.86 10.19
CA LYS A 151 15.17 -1.60 10.72
C LYS A 151 16.69 -1.51 10.57
N LYS A 152 17.42 -2.61 10.85
CA LYS A 152 18.88 -2.68 10.72
C LYS A 152 19.30 -2.63 9.25
N LEU A 153 18.52 -3.25 8.37
CA LEU A 153 18.79 -3.24 6.93
C LEU A 153 18.60 -1.84 6.32
N ILE A 154 17.55 -1.11 6.74
CA ILE A 154 17.30 0.28 6.27
C ILE A 154 18.38 1.25 6.75
N GLN A 155 18.96 1.04 7.94
CA GLN A 155 20.07 1.87 8.44
C GLN A 155 21.32 1.75 7.57
N ASN A 156 21.49 0.64 6.84
CA ASN A 156 22.56 0.51 5.87
C ASN A 156 22.23 1.31 4.60
N LYS A 157 22.90 2.45 4.42
CA LYS A 157 22.71 3.36 3.27
C LYS A 157 22.89 2.69 1.89
N LYS A 158 23.62 1.58 1.81
CA LYS A 158 23.81 0.82 0.54
C LYS A 158 22.59 -0.03 0.20
N LEU A 159 21.85 -0.50 1.20
CA LEU A 159 20.72 -1.42 1.04
C LEU A 159 19.37 -0.70 1.15
N SER A 160 19.34 0.45 1.83
CA SER A 160 18.11 1.22 2.11
C SER A 160 17.24 1.45 0.88
N LYS A 161 17.85 1.81 -0.25
CA LYS A 161 17.11 2.05 -1.50
C LYS A 161 16.48 0.77 -2.04
N GLY A 162 17.21 -0.34 -2.09
CA GLY A 162 16.68 -1.63 -2.54
C GLY A 162 15.53 -2.13 -1.66
N ILE A 163 15.60 -1.88 -0.35
CA ILE A 163 14.55 -2.25 0.62
C ILE A 163 13.30 -1.38 0.46
N HIS A 164 13.48 -0.09 0.12
CA HIS A 164 12.35 0.79 -0.19
C HIS A 164 11.73 0.53 -1.56
N ASP A 165 12.49 -0.04 -2.49
CA ASP A 165 12.06 -0.41 -3.84
C ASP A 165 11.27 -1.73 -3.85
N ALA A 166 11.57 -2.63 -2.92
CA ALA A 166 10.84 -3.86 -2.66
C ALA A 166 9.40 -3.60 -2.15
#